data_AF-A0A8W8LMR7-F1
#
_entry.id   AF-A0A8W8LMR7-F1
#
_cell.length_a   1.000
_cell.length_b   1.000
_cell.length_c   1.000
_cell.angle_alpha   90.00
_cell.angle_beta   90.00
_cell.angle_gamma   90.00
#
_symmetry.space_group_name_H-M   'P 1'
#
loop_
_entity.id
_entity.type
_entity.pdbx_description
1 polymer ?
#
loop_
_entity_poly.entity_id
_entity_poly.type
_entity_poly.pdbx_seq_one_letter_code
_entity_poly.pdbx_strand_id
1 'polypeptide(L)'
;MIDKAFLRLLDNLRVSDPVTEQEVQEITQVCRGLFDVCQIVTSLDMKLMVTLWKAISKHAVSNKAHIGQHLEVGDMVNHLCGEIQTGFVYLLQLLPRLDLEGRVLSQGDEKGFQKSLKILGFQMKILVMLVREFSDLLDRCEKQVYNLLLTLHRLLPPSLSAQQIDQKHLSEIQQHLTNATDVLIKALLRNKVFIETLTGIEKVGALRDEDSFPDLQILLRVLDNLPQMEGTDSPKLMARRRMTMPYGVVPHKGKLGRRNKKTRLTAYKTPASWE
;
A
#
# COMPACT_ATOMS: atom_id res chain seq x y z
N MET A 1 0.28 19.33 27.84
CA MET A 1 1.25 18.24 28.07
C MET A 1 0.43 17.00 28.40
N ILE A 2 0.33 16.03 27.49
CA ILE A 2 -0.40 14.78 27.77
C ILE A 2 0.42 14.00 28.81
N ASP A 3 -0.22 13.62 29.91
CA ASP A 3 0.42 12.96 31.04
C ASP A 3 0.93 11.56 30.65
N LYS A 4 2.12 11.18 31.12
CA LYS A 4 2.64 9.81 31.00
C LYS A 4 1.70 8.79 31.63
N ALA A 5 0.92 9.18 32.64
CA ALA A 5 -0.10 8.32 33.24
C ALA A 5 -1.19 7.97 32.23
N PHE A 6 -1.71 8.94 31.47
CA PHE A 6 -2.70 8.72 30.43
C PHE A 6 -2.20 7.77 29.35
N LEU A 7 -0.97 7.97 28.88
CA LEU A 7 -0.36 7.09 27.88
C LEU A 7 -0.20 5.64 28.36
N ARG A 8 0.12 5.44 29.65
CA ARG A 8 0.17 4.11 30.27
C ARG A 8 -1.22 3.47 30.40
N LEU A 9 -2.25 4.26 30.67
CA LEU A 9 -3.63 3.77 30.73
C LEU A 9 -4.09 3.28 29.35
N LEU A 10 -3.76 4.02 28.29
CA LEU A 10 -4.01 3.56 26.92
C LEU A 10 -3.31 2.22 26.65
N ASP A 11 -2.07 2.04 27.10
CA ASP A 11 -1.35 0.79 26.87
C ASP A 11 -1.98 -0.43 27.55
N ASN A 12 -2.70 -0.23 28.65
CA ASN A 12 -3.35 -1.27 29.45
C ASN A 12 -4.81 -1.50 29.09
N LEU A 13 -5.35 -0.75 28.14
CA LEU A 13 -6.73 -0.89 27.70
C LEU A 13 -6.88 -2.27 27.04
N ARG A 14 -7.66 -3.13 27.70
CA ARG A 14 -7.94 -4.52 27.29
C ARG A 14 -9.44 -4.70 27.28
N VAL A 15 -9.91 -5.48 26.33
CA VAL A 15 -11.31 -5.89 26.24
C VAL A 15 -11.48 -7.16 27.05
N SER A 16 -12.62 -7.30 27.73
CA SER A 16 -12.98 -8.55 28.39
C SER A 16 -13.27 -9.65 27.37
N ASP A 17 -13.19 -10.91 27.79
CA ASP A 17 -13.66 -12.06 27.01
C ASP A 17 -14.73 -12.82 27.84
N PRO A 18 -16.01 -12.82 27.43
CA PRO A 18 -16.56 -12.27 26.18
C PRO A 18 -16.61 -10.73 26.16
N VAL A 19 -16.40 -10.16 24.98
CA VAL A 19 -16.46 -8.72 24.72
C VAL A 19 -17.91 -8.23 24.78
N THR A 20 -18.17 -7.14 25.50
CA THR A 20 -19.47 -6.47 25.54
C THR A 20 -19.57 -5.38 24.47
N GLU A 21 -20.78 -5.07 24.00
CA GLU A 21 -21.01 -3.98 23.03
C GLU A 21 -20.55 -2.61 23.57
N GLN A 22 -20.72 -2.38 24.88
CA GLN A 22 -20.24 -1.17 25.54
C GLN A 22 -18.71 -1.05 25.43
N GLU A 23 -17.96 -2.12 25.68
CA GLU A 23 -16.49 -2.08 25.53
C GLU A 23 -16.07 -1.81 24.07
N VAL A 24 -16.78 -2.37 23.09
CA VAL A 24 -16.54 -2.06 21.66
C VAL A 24 -16.72 -0.57 21.40
N GLN A 25 -17.79 0.03 21.91
CA GLN A 25 -18.06 1.47 21.77
C GLN A 25 -16.98 2.31 22.46
N GLU A 26 -16.59 1.97 23.68
CA GLU A 26 -15.57 2.68 24.45
C GLU A 26 -14.21 2.66 23.74
N ILE A 27 -13.76 1.48 23.28
CA ILE A 27 -12.47 1.36 22.56
C ILE A 27 -12.50 2.14 21.25
N THR A 28 -13.62 2.07 20.53
CA THR A 28 -13.81 2.83 19.29
C THR A 28 -13.71 4.33 19.55
N GLN A 29 -14.40 4.83 20.58
CA GLN A 29 -14.37 6.24 20.98
C GLN A 29 -12.96 6.67 21.41
N VAL A 30 -12.24 5.82 22.14
CA VAL A 30 -10.83 6.08 22.50
C VAL A 30 -9.98 6.21 21.24
N CYS A 31 -10.08 5.29 20.28
CA CYS A 31 -9.30 5.36 19.05
C CYS A 31 -9.61 6.63 18.23
N ARG A 32 -10.90 7.00 18.13
CA ARG A 32 -11.35 8.23 17.46
C ARG A 32 -10.83 9.48 18.17
N GLY A 33 -11.01 9.59 19.48
CA GLY A 33 -10.54 10.74 20.24
C GLY A 33 -9.00 10.89 20.22
N LEU A 34 -8.26 9.78 20.22
CA LEU A 34 -6.81 9.82 20.03
C LEU A 34 -6.44 10.31 18.63
N PHE A 35 -7.20 9.91 17.60
CA PHE A 35 -7.00 10.37 16.24
C PHE A 35 -7.30 11.87 16.09
N ASP A 36 -8.39 12.37 16.67
CA ASP A 36 -8.72 13.81 16.68
C ASP A 36 -7.59 14.64 17.29
N VAL A 37 -7.05 14.20 18.43
CA VAL A 37 -5.88 14.85 19.05
C VAL A 37 -4.67 14.74 18.14
N CYS A 38 -4.46 13.59 17.49
CA CYS A 38 -3.34 13.37 16.59
C CYS A 38 -3.34 14.36 15.41
N GLN A 39 -4.50 14.63 14.82
CA GLN A 39 -4.63 15.59 13.72
C GLN A 39 -4.17 17.00 14.12
N ILE A 40 -4.39 17.39 15.38
CA ILE A 40 -3.97 18.70 15.91
C ILE A 40 -2.46 18.74 16.21
N VAL A 41 -1.91 17.67 16.78
CA VAL A 41 -0.52 17.70 17.31
C VAL A 41 0.55 17.30 16.29
N THR A 42 0.19 16.80 15.10
CA THR A 42 1.15 16.22 14.14
C THR A 42 2.26 17.21 13.74
N SER A 43 1.97 18.51 13.67
CA SER A 43 2.95 19.57 13.40
C SER A 43 3.51 20.25 14.66
N LEU A 44 2.96 19.97 15.85
CA LEU A 44 3.28 20.68 17.11
C LEU A 44 4.21 19.87 18.03
N ASP A 45 3.93 18.58 18.21
CA ASP A 45 4.70 17.68 19.08
C ASP A 45 4.83 16.29 18.45
N MET A 46 5.98 16.07 17.83
CA MET A 46 6.29 14.81 17.14
C MET A 46 6.34 13.61 18.09
N LYS A 47 6.80 13.81 19.33
CA LYS A 47 6.90 12.70 20.29
C LYS A 47 5.51 12.27 20.71
N LEU A 48 4.61 13.23 20.90
CA LEU A 48 3.22 12.94 21.18
C LEU A 48 2.53 12.28 19.99
N MET A 49 2.67 12.83 18.78
CA MET A 49 2.13 12.24 17.55
C MET A 49 2.53 10.77 17.39
N VAL A 50 3.83 10.45 17.55
CA VAL A 50 4.32 9.07 17.47
C VAL A 50 3.67 8.17 18.52
N THR A 51 3.47 8.69 19.72
CA THR A 51 2.86 7.91 20.81
C THR A 51 1.38 7.66 20.56
N LEU A 52 0.64 8.67 20.10
CA LEU A 52 -0.78 8.55 19.75
C LEU A 52 -0.97 7.53 18.63
N TRP A 53 -0.20 7.63 17.55
CA TRP A 53 -0.29 6.65 16.45
C TRP A 53 0.07 5.23 16.87
N LYS A 54 1.05 5.05 17.78
CA LYS A 54 1.35 3.73 18.34
C LYS A 54 0.17 3.17 19.12
N ALA A 55 -0.48 3.97 19.96
CA ALA A 55 -1.65 3.57 20.72
C ALA A 55 -2.82 3.23 19.79
N ILE A 56 -3.15 4.11 18.83
CA ILE A 56 -4.20 3.89 17.83
C ILE A 56 -3.94 2.58 17.08
N SER A 57 -2.73 2.41 16.52
CA SER A 57 -2.36 1.23 15.73
C SER A 57 -2.48 -0.06 16.52
N LYS A 58 -2.01 -0.06 17.78
CA LYS A 58 -2.07 -1.21 18.66
C LYS A 58 -3.52 -1.64 18.91
N HIS A 59 -4.40 -0.68 19.24
CA HIS A 59 -5.80 -0.96 19.58
C HIS A 59 -6.65 -1.28 18.35
N ALA A 60 -6.43 -0.58 17.25
CA ALA A 60 -7.06 -0.86 15.96
C ALA A 60 -6.80 -2.32 15.56
N VAL A 61 -5.52 -2.74 15.53
CA VAL A 61 -5.16 -4.10 15.10
C VAL A 61 -5.63 -5.16 16.10
N SER A 62 -5.38 -4.96 17.40
CA SER A 62 -5.72 -5.97 18.42
C SER A 62 -7.23 -6.24 18.49
N ASN A 63 -8.05 -5.22 18.22
CA ASN A 63 -9.51 -5.30 18.33
C ASN A 63 -10.21 -5.25 16.97
N LYS A 64 -9.48 -5.45 15.86
CA LYS A 64 -9.96 -5.30 14.48
C LYS A 64 -11.30 -5.99 14.24
N ALA A 65 -11.46 -7.22 14.75
CA ALA A 65 -12.67 -8.02 14.55
C ALA A 65 -13.93 -7.37 15.15
N HIS A 66 -13.77 -6.53 16.18
CA HIS A 66 -14.87 -5.90 16.90
C HIS A 66 -15.07 -4.44 16.48
N ILE A 67 -13.99 -3.67 16.36
CA ILE A 67 -14.08 -2.23 16.10
C ILE A 67 -13.87 -1.86 14.63
N GLY A 68 -13.42 -2.77 13.77
CA GLY A 68 -12.97 -2.45 12.42
C GLY A 68 -14.01 -1.75 11.55
N GLN A 69 -15.29 -2.17 11.65
CA GLN A 69 -16.39 -1.53 10.91
C GLN A 69 -16.81 -0.18 11.51
N HIS A 70 -16.49 0.05 12.79
CA HIS A 70 -16.79 1.30 13.49
C HIS A 70 -15.62 2.28 13.46
N LEU A 71 -14.44 1.82 13.08
CA LEU A 71 -13.26 2.67 12.96
C LEU A 71 -13.28 3.32 11.59
N GLU A 72 -13.19 4.65 11.55
CA GLU A 72 -13.12 5.45 10.33
C GLU A 72 -11.71 5.35 9.72
N VAL A 73 -11.31 4.13 9.33
CA VAL A 73 -9.94 3.86 8.86
C VAL A 73 -9.63 4.63 7.58
N GLY A 74 -10.63 4.83 6.71
CA GLY A 74 -10.50 5.67 5.51
C GLY A 74 -10.03 7.09 5.84
N ASP A 75 -10.58 7.71 6.88
CA ASP A 75 -10.20 9.07 7.31
C ASP A 75 -8.79 9.10 7.91
N MET A 76 -8.42 8.06 8.65
CA MET A 76 -7.05 7.91 9.18
C MET A 76 -6.02 7.77 8.04
N VAL A 77 -6.33 6.95 7.04
CA VAL A 77 -5.50 6.77 5.84
C VAL A 77 -5.40 8.08 5.07
N ASN A 78 -6.52 8.77 4.83
CA ASN A 78 -6.56 10.05 4.13
C ASN A 78 -5.68 11.10 4.82
N HIS A 79 -5.80 11.23 6.14
CA HIS A 79 -4.98 12.15 6.91
C HIS A 79 -3.49 11.80 6.82
N LEU A 80 -3.11 10.52 7.03
CA LEU A 80 -1.72 10.10 6.89
C LEU A 80 -1.15 10.35 5.50
N CYS A 81 -1.92 10.12 4.43
CA CYS A 81 -1.50 10.43 3.08
C CYS A 81 -1.23 11.93 2.91
N GLY A 82 -2.11 12.81 3.40
CA GLY A 82 -1.91 14.26 3.34
C GLY A 82 -0.69 14.74 4.13
N GLU A 83 -0.48 14.20 5.33
CA GLU A 83 0.70 14.51 6.16
C GLU A 83 1.99 14.06 5.50
N ILE A 84 2.01 12.84 4.94
CA ILE A 84 3.19 12.32 4.23
C ILE A 84 3.48 13.16 2.99
N GLN A 85 2.46 13.52 2.20
CA GLN A 85 2.66 14.37 1.01
C GLN A 85 3.26 15.73 1.39
N THR A 86 2.67 16.41 2.38
CA THR A 86 3.13 17.73 2.83
C THR A 86 4.54 17.65 3.41
N GLY A 87 4.78 16.69 4.30
CA GLY A 87 6.08 16.50 4.91
C GLY A 87 7.14 16.04 3.91
N PHE A 88 6.77 15.31 2.85
CA PHE A 88 7.69 14.92 1.79
C PHE A 88 8.16 16.11 0.96
N VAL A 89 7.25 17.03 0.58
CA VAL A 89 7.64 18.29 -0.06
C VAL A 89 8.61 19.08 0.83
N TYR A 90 8.31 19.17 2.13
CA TYR A 90 9.20 19.81 3.09
C TYR A 90 10.55 19.10 3.20
N LEU A 91 10.59 17.76 3.25
CA LEU A 91 11.82 16.97 3.28
C LEU A 91 12.75 17.31 2.10
N LEU A 92 12.17 17.43 0.90
CA LEU A 92 12.92 17.77 -0.31
C LEU A 92 13.52 19.18 -0.27
N GLN A 93 12.89 20.13 0.44
CA GLN A 93 13.42 21.47 0.63
C GLN A 93 14.64 21.53 1.57
N LEU A 94 14.84 20.51 2.39
CA LEU A 94 15.97 20.40 3.32
C LEU A 94 17.23 19.83 2.65
N LEU A 95 17.11 19.30 1.43
CA LEU A 95 18.25 18.74 0.70
C LEU A 95 19.20 19.84 0.21
N PRO A 96 20.49 19.51 0.00
CA PRO A 96 21.39 20.36 -0.76
C PRO A 96 20.81 20.63 -2.16
N ARG A 97 20.90 21.86 -2.64
CA ARG A 97 20.54 22.19 -4.03
C ARG A 97 21.74 21.96 -4.92
N LEU A 98 21.52 21.27 -6.03
CA LEU A 98 22.54 21.01 -7.05
C LEU A 98 22.18 21.76 -8.33
N ASP A 99 23.18 22.24 -9.07
CA ASP A 99 22.97 22.71 -10.45
C ASP A 99 22.88 21.53 -11.43
N LEU A 100 22.68 21.81 -12.72
CA LEU A 100 22.56 20.77 -13.75
C LEU A 100 23.82 19.89 -13.89
N GLU A 101 24.98 20.40 -13.47
CA GLU A 101 26.27 19.71 -13.51
C GLU A 101 26.60 19.02 -12.17
N GLY A 102 25.67 19.03 -11.21
CA GLY A 102 25.83 18.39 -9.90
C GLY A 102 26.66 19.21 -8.90
N ARG A 103 26.92 20.50 -9.17
CA ARG A 103 27.63 21.37 -8.22
C ARG A 103 26.70 21.86 -7.13
N VAL A 104 27.19 21.89 -5.90
CA VAL A 104 26.42 22.30 -4.72
C VAL A 104 26.18 23.81 -4.73
N LEU A 105 24.91 24.20 -4.84
CA LEU A 105 24.41 25.58 -4.75
C LEU A 105 24.01 25.97 -3.33
N SER A 106 23.59 25.00 -2.50
CA SER A 106 23.30 25.20 -1.08
C SER A 106 23.58 23.94 -0.28
N GLN A 107 24.02 24.10 0.97
CA GLN A 107 24.40 22.98 1.83
C GLN A 107 23.21 22.17 2.41
N GLY A 108 21.99 22.70 2.34
CA GLY A 108 20.80 22.06 2.93
C GLY A 108 20.82 22.04 4.46
N ASP A 109 19.94 21.25 5.06
CA ASP A 109 19.86 20.97 6.51
C ASP A 109 19.78 19.45 6.74
N GLU A 110 20.96 18.82 6.86
CA GLU A 110 21.07 17.37 7.11
C GLU A 110 20.34 16.94 8.40
N LYS A 111 20.40 17.75 9.46
CA LYS A 111 19.76 17.38 10.74
C LYS A 111 18.25 17.44 10.61
N GLY A 112 17.73 18.48 9.97
CA GLY A 112 16.32 18.60 9.61
C GLY A 112 15.87 17.45 8.71
N PHE A 113 16.64 17.15 7.67
CA PHE A 113 16.37 16.06 6.73
C PHE A 113 16.24 14.72 7.46
N GLN A 114 17.24 14.33 8.25
CA GLN A 114 17.23 13.06 9.00
C GLN A 114 16.07 12.96 9.97
N LYS A 115 15.70 14.09 10.60
CA LYS A 115 14.55 14.16 11.52
C LYS A 115 13.24 13.98 10.76
N SER A 116 13.04 14.70 9.66
CA SER A 116 11.83 14.63 8.84
C SER A 116 11.68 13.25 8.18
N LEU A 117 12.77 12.68 7.65
CA LEU A 117 12.77 11.35 7.04
C LEU A 117 12.32 10.25 8.02
N LYS A 118 12.79 10.30 9.27
CA LYS A 118 12.38 9.36 10.32
C LYS A 118 10.89 9.45 10.64
N ILE A 119 10.34 10.66 10.64
CA ILE A 119 8.92 10.91 10.91
C ILE A 119 8.07 10.38 9.77
N LEU A 120 8.40 10.75 8.53
CA LEU A 120 7.71 10.27 7.33
C LEU A 120 7.79 8.76 7.22
N GLY A 121 8.97 8.17 7.50
CA GLY A 121 9.15 6.73 7.52
C GLY A 121 8.32 6.03 8.61
N PHE A 122 8.06 6.68 9.74
CA PHE A 122 7.13 6.18 10.75
C PHE A 122 5.68 6.27 10.26
N GLN A 123 5.25 7.43 9.76
CA GLN A 123 3.89 7.61 9.23
C GLN A 123 3.59 6.64 8.08
N MET A 124 4.54 6.44 7.16
CA MET A 124 4.44 5.47 6.08
C MET A 124 4.25 4.04 6.60
N LYS A 125 4.95 3.65 7.67
CA LYS A 125 4.75 2.33 8.29
C LYS A 125 3.35 2.18 8.88
N ILE A 126 2.82 3.22 9.52
CA ILE A 126 1.45 3.20 10.05
C ILE A 126 0.44 3.12 8.89
N LEU A 127 0.63 3.91 7.84
CA LEU A 127 -0.21 3.88 6.63
C LEU A 127 -0.24 2.48 6.01
N VAL A 128 0.92 1.86 5.78
CA VAL A 128 1.03 0.48 5.27
C VAL A 128 0.29 -0.50 6.17
N MET A 129 0.46 -0.37 7.49
CA MET A 129 -0.23 -1.24 8.44
C MET A 129 -1.75 -1.08 8.33
N LEU A 130 -2.29 0.14 8.35
CA LEU A 130 -3.73 0.37 8.25
C LEU A 130 -4.28 -0.19 6.93
N VAL A 131 -3.65 0.15 5.81
CA VAL A 131 -4.08 -0.32 4.48
C VAL A 131 -4.05 -1.84 4.38
N ARG A 132 -3.01 -2.50 4.91
CA ARG A 132 -2.88 -3.95 4.86
C ARG A 132 -3.87 -4.65 5.78
N GLU A 133 -3.90 -4.25 7.04
CA GLU A 133 -4.72 -4.89 8.07
C GLU A 133 -6.21 -4.63 7.83
N PHE A 134 -6.60 -3.50 7.23
CA PHE A 134 -7.99 -3.13 7.02
C PHE A 134 -8.39 -3.11 5.55
N SER A 135 -7.66 -3.81 4.67
CA SER A 135 -7.88 -3.81 3.21
C SER A 135 -9.34 -4.04 2.78
N ASP A 136 -10.07 -4.93 3.46
CA ASP A 136 -11.50 -5.22 3.19
C ASP A 136 -12.48 -4.16 3.75
N LEU A 137 -11.99 -3.22 4.55
CA LEU A 137 -12.74 -2.20 5.27
C LEU A 137 -12.32 -0.77 4.87
N LEU A 138 -11.46 -0.63 3.87
CA LEU A 138 -11.11 0.67 3.31
C LEU A 138 -12.31 1.21 2.54
N ASP A 139 -12.66 2.47 2.82
CA ASP A 139 -13.66 3.23 2.10
C ASP A 139 -13.12 4.65 1.88
N ARG A 140 -13.39 5.23 0.70
CA ARG A 140 -13.12 6.63 0.34
C ARG A 140 -11.68 7.11 0.52
N CYS A 141 -10.70 6.23 0.45
CA CYS A 141 -9.28 6.60 0.62
C CYS A 141 -8.38 6.17 -0.54
N GLU A 142 -8.88 5.36 -1.46
CA GLU A 142 -8.13 4.78 -2.58
C GLU A 142 -7.52 5.86 -3.47
N LYS A 143 -8.32 6.89 -3.80
CA LYS A 143 -7.86 8.05 -4.56
C LYS A 143 -6.73 8.79 -3.85
N GLN A 144 -6.82 8.93 -2.53
CA GLN A 144 -5.83 9.65 -1.76
C GLN A 144 -4.52 8.86 -1.63
N VAL A 145 -4.60 7.53 -1.47
CA VAL A 145 -3.42 6.67 -1.52
C VAL A 145 -2.77 6.73 -2.90
N TYR A 146 -3.56 6.65 -3.97
CA TYR A 146 -3.06 6.78 -5.34
C TYR A 146 -2.40 8.16 -5.58
N ASN A 147 -2.99 9.26 -5.10
CA ASN A 147 -2.38 10.59 -5.18
C ASN A 147 -1.06 10.70 -4.41
N LEU A 148 -0.95 10.05 -3.26
CA LEU A 148 0.32 9.94 -2.53
C LEU A 148 1.37 9.21 -3.38
N LEU A 149 1.03 8.07 -3.99
CA LEU A 149 1.93 7.33 -4.87
C LEU A 149 2.40 8.21 -6.03
N LEU A 150 1.48 8.89 -6.73
CA LEU A 150 1.83 9.84 -7.79
C LEU A 150 2.79 10.92 -7.31
N THR A 151 2.52 11.50 -6.14
CA THR A 151 3.36 12.57 -5.57
C THR A 151 4.78 12.10 -5.30
N LEU A 152 4.94 10.91 -4.70
CA LEU A 152 6.26 10.34 -4.42
C LEU A 152 7.04 10.07 -5.71
N HIS A 153 6.38 9.53 -6.74
CA HIS A 153 7.00 9.24 -8.03
C HIS A 153 7.31 10.50 -8.85
N ARG A 154 6.45 11.52 -8.79
CA ARG A 154 6.63 12.80 -9.50
C ARG A 154 7.83 13.58 -9.01
N LEU A 155 8.07 13.56 -7.70
CA LEU A 155 9.09 14.39 -7.06
C LEU A 155 10.44 13.68 -6.89
N LEU A 156 10.57 12.45 -7.35
CA LEU A 156 11.82 11.67 -7.32
C LEU A 156 12.29 11.30 -8.72
N PRO A 157 13.61 11.18 -8.95
CA PRO A 157 14.13 10.55 -10.15
C PRO A 157 13.53 9.14 -10.34
N PRO A 158 13.26 8.70 -11.58
CA PRO A 158 13.62 9.31 -12.86
C PRO A 158 12.59 10.33 -13.43
N SER A 159 11.68 10.88 -12.62
CA SER A 159 10.75 11.91 -13.12
C SER A 159 11.47 13.16 -13.62
N LEU A 160 11.02 13.72 -14.75
CA LEU A 160 11.60 14.92 -15.34
C LEU A 160 11.32 16.19 -14.52
N SER A 161 10.27 16.18 -13.70
CA SER A 161 9.94 17.28 -12.79
C SER A 161 10.68 17.20 -11.45
N ALA A 162 11.45 16.13 -11.21
CA ALA A 162 12.18 15.97 -9.95
C ALA A 162 13.41 16.86 -9.91
N GLN A 163 13.70 17.43 -8.74
CA GLN A 163 14.98 18.10 -8.51
C GLN A 163 16.12 17.08 -8.53
N GLN A 164 17.35 17.53 -8.79
CA GLN A 164 18.53 16.69 -8.63
C GLN A 164 18.75 16.36 -7.15
N ILE A 165 18.97 15.09 -6.86
CA ILE A 165 19.24 14.55 -5.52
C ILE A 165 20.45 13.63 -5.66
N ASP A 166 21.43 13.76 -4.77
CA ASP A 166 22.55 12.83 -4.76
C ASP A 166 22.12 11.42 -4.31
N GLN A 167 22.93 10.45 -4.66
CA GLN A 167 22.60 9.05 -4.48
C GLN A 167 22.40 8.65 -3.01
N LYS A 168 23.08 9.31 -2.07
CA LYS A 168 22.95 9.01 -0.64
C LYS A 168 21.54 9.35 -0.17
N HIS A 169 21.10 10.60 -0.38
CA HIS A 169 19.76 11.01 0.03
C HIS A 169 18.66 10.26 -0.70
N LEU A 170 18.83 10.00 -2.00
CA LEU A 170 17.86 9.23 -2.78
C LEU A 170 17.69 7.82 -2.21
N SER A 171 18.78 7.13 -1.87
CA SER A 171 18.72 5.79 -1.28
C SER A 171 18.01 5.77 0.07
N GLU A 172 18.26 6.78 0.91
CA GLU A 172 17.60 6.89 2.21
C GLU A 172 16.09 7.16 2.07
N ILE A 173 15.70 8.06 1.17
CA ILE A 173 14.29 8.31 0.85
C ILE A 173 13.61 7.03 0.35
N GLN A 174 14.24 6.32 -0.58
CA GLN A 174 13.71 5.08 -1.12
C GLN A 174 13.51 4.03 -0.02
N GLN A 175 14.50 3.84 0.84
CA GLN A 175 14.44 2.88 1.95
C GLN A 175 13.26 3.15 2.90
N HIS A 176 13.01 4.41 3.23
CA HIS A 176 12.02 4.78 4.25
C HIS A 176 10.62 5.01 3.72
N LEU A 177 10.48 5.43 2.45
CA LEU A 177 9.21 5.84 1.86
C LEU A 177 8.87 5.03 0.61
N THR A 178 9.72 5.08 -0.43
CA THR A 178 9.35 4.55 -1.74
C THR A 178 9.26 3.03 -1.75
N ASN A 179 10.10 2.31 -1.00
CA ASN A 179 10.04 0.84 -0.95
C ASN A 179 8.75 0.32 -0.27
N ALA A 180 8.12 1.15 0.56
CA ALA A 180 6.85 0.81 1.17
C ALA A 180 5.68 0.88 0.17
N THR A 181 5.84 1.61 -0.95
CA THR A 181 4.78 1.76 -1.96
C THR A 181 4.41 0.44 -2.62
N ASP A 182 5.36 -0.48 -2.83
CA ASP A 182 5.07 -1.81 -3.39
C ASP A 182 4.19 -2.62 -2.43
N VAL A 183 4.37 -2.45 -1.12
CA VAL A 183 3.52 -3.10 -0.12
C VAL A 183 2.11 -2.51 -0.14
N LEU A 184 1.98 -1.18 -0.27
CA LEU A 184 0.68 -0.51 -0.41
C LEU A 184 -0.06 -0.97 -1.66
N ILE A 185 0.64 -0.99 -2.80
CA ILE A 185 0.08 -1.43 -4.08
C ILE A 185 -0.43 -2.87 -3.92
N LYS A 186 0.40 -3.80 -3.45
CA LYS A 186 0.01 -5.20 -3.23
C LYS A 186 -1.23 -5.35 -2.34
N ALA A 187 -1.32 -4.58 -1.26
CA ALA A 187 -2.46 -4.62 -0.35
C ALA A 187 -3.75 -4.12 -1.02
N LEU A 188 -3.64 -3.16 -1.94
CA LEU A 188 -4.78 -2.53 -2.62
C LEU A 188 -5.19 -3.22 -3.92
N LEU A 189 -4.38 -4.14 -4.48
CA LEU A 189 -4.71 -4.84 -5.72
C LEU A 189 -5.93 -5.76 -5.65
N ARG A 190 -6.53 -5.96 -4.47
CA ARG A 190 -7.82 -6.65 -4.31
C ARG A 190 -9.01 -5.68 -4.18
N ASN A 191 -8.74 -4.40 -3.95
CA ASN A 191 -9.75 -3.36 -3.83
C ASN A 191 -10.16 -2.89 -5.23
N LYS A 192 -11.43 -3.10 -5.59
CA LYS A 192 -11.99 -2.75 -6.90
C LYS A 192 -11.94 -1.24 -7.18
N VAL A 193 -12.28 -0.42 -6.19
CA VAL A 193 -12.29 1.04 -6.31
C VAL A 193 -10.87 1.56 -6.58
N PHE A 194 -9.85 0.95 -5.97
CA PHE A 194 -8.46 1.27 -6.26
C PHE A 194 -8.07 0.86 -7.69
N ILE A 195 -8.46 -0.32 -8.16
CA ILE A 195 -8.20 -0.75 -9.55
C ILE A 195 -8.89 0.17 -10.55
N GLU A 196 -10.14 0.55 -10.29
CA GLU A 196 -10.90 1.50 -11.12
C GLU A 196 -10.24 2.87 -11.10
N THR A 197 -9.76 3.34 -9.95
CA THR A 197 -8.96 4.56 -9.85
C THR A 197 -7.67 4.44 -10.66
N LEU A 198 -7.01 3.27 -10.63
CA LEU A 198 -5.76 3.04 -11.33
C LEU A 198 -5.94 2.95 -12.85
N THR A 199 -6.97 2.26 -13.33
CA THR A 199 -7.17 1.89 -14.75
C THR A 199 -8.28 2.68 -15.44
N GLY A 200 -8.96 3.56 -14.72
CA GLY A 200 -10.13 4.28 -15.19
C GLY A 200 -9.87 5.05 -16.48
N ILE A 201 -10.74 4.84 -17.47
CA ILE A 201 -10.69 5.50 -18.79
C ILE A 201 -10.74 7.03 -18.63
N GLU A 202 -11.40 7.52 -17.57
CA GLU A 202 -11.47 8.94 -17.22
C GLU A 202 -10.10 9.59 -16.98
N LYS A 203 -9.04 8.81 -16.72
CA LYS A 203 -7.66 9.33 -16.60
C LYS A 203 -7.08 9.77 -17.94
N VAL A 204 -7.53 9.22 -19.06
CA VAL A 204 -6.99 9.51 -20.39
C VAL A 204 -7.33 10.96 -20.73
N GLY A 205 -6.33 11.85 -20.64
CA GLY A 205 -6.47 13.30 -20.85
C GLY A 205 -6.86 14.12 -19.62
N ALA A 206 -7.09 13.50 -18.46
CA ALA A 206 -7.38 14.20 -17.19
C ALA A 206 -6.17 14.30 -16.25
N LEU A 207 -5.13 13.48 -16.48
CA LEU A 207 -3.88 13.60 -15.76
C LEU A 207 -3.14 14.87 -16.19
N ARG A 208 -2.49 15.53 -15.23
CA ARG A 208 -1.55 16.60 -15.54
C ARG A 208 -0.36 16.00 -16.31
N ASP A 209 0.27 16.78 -17.17
CA ASP A 209 1.45 16.34 -17.93
C ASP A 209 2.55 15.79 -17.00
N GLU A 210 2.73 16.44 -15.84
CA GLU A 210 3.69 16.04 -14.79
C GLU A 210 3.34 14.72 -14.07
N ASP A 211 2.08 14.28 -14.10
CA ASP A 211 1.63 13.04 -13.45
C ASP A 211 1.61 11.84 -14.41
N SER A 212 1.74 12.08 -15.73
CA SER A 212 1.65 11.02 -16.74
C SER A 212 2.76 9.98 -16.60
N PHE A 213 4.01 10.40 -16.42
CA PHE A 213 5.12 9.47 -16.21
C PHE A 213 5.06 8.75 -14.86
N PRO A 214 4.80 9.45 -13.72
CA PRO A 214 4.52 8.79 -12.44
C PRO A 214 3.42 7.74 -12.50
N ASP A 215 2.31 8.00 -13.20
CA ASP A 215 1.24 7.02 -13.38
C ASP A 215 1.74 5.76 -14.11
N LEU A 216 2.48 5.92 -15.19
CA LEU A 216 3.10 4.79 -15.90
C LEU A 216 4.04 3.99 -14.99
N GLN A 217 4.82 4.65 -14.13
CA GLN A 217 5.69 3.94 -13.17
C GLN A 217 4.89 3.11 -12.17
N ILE A 218 3.75 3.63 -11.68
CA ILE A 218 2.86 2.89 -10.79
C ILE A 218 2.25 1.70 -11.53
N LEU A 219 1.78 1.89 -12.77
CA LEU A 219 1.23 0.81 -13.59
C LEU A 219 2.25 -0.30 -13.87
N LEU A 220 3.51 0.05 -14.17
CA LEU A 220 4.58 -0.93 -14.34
C LEU A 220 4.82 -1.74 -13.07
N ARG A 221 4.88 -1.07 -11.91
CA ARG A 221 4.98 -1.77 -10.62
C ARG A 221 3.80 -2.69 -10.38
N VAL A 222 2.59 -2.27 -10.74
CA VAL A 222 1.39 -3.13 -10.64
C VAL A 222 1.56 -4.37 -11.50
N LEU A 223 1.98 -4.22 -12.75
CA LEU A 223 2.23 -5.36 -13.66
C LEU A 223 3.28 -6.33 -13.10
N ASP A 224 4.35 -5.84 -12.47
CA ASP A 224 5.36 -6.67 -11.83
C ASP A 224 4.82 -7.47 -10.62
N ASN A 225 3.77 -6.96 -9.98
CA ASN A 225 3.16 -7.55 -8.80
C ASN A 225 2.03 -8.55 -9.11
N LEU A 226 1.34 -8.42 -10.25
CA LEU A 226 0.22 -9.29 -10.63
C LEU A 226 0.59 -10.79 -10.69
N PRO A 227 1.68 -11.22 -11.36
CA PRO A 227 2.06 -12.64 -11.42
C PRO A 227 2.32 -13.26 -10.04
N GLN A 228 2.73 -12.44 -9.06
CA GLN A 228 3.01 -12.89 -7.70
C GLN A 228 1.72 -13.17 -6.90
N MET A 229 0.57 -12.67 -7.36
CA MET A 229 -0.71 -12.81 -6.66
C MET A 229 -1.42 -14.12 -7.02
N GLU A 230 -1.28 -14.62 -8.26
CA GLU A 230 -1.94 -15.84 -8.77
C GLU A 230 -1.51 -17.13 -8.03
N GLY A 231 -0.39 -17.09 -7.30
CA GLY A 231 0.15 -18.23 -6.53
C GLY A 231 -0.54 -18.51 -5.19
N THR A 232 -1.41 -17.64 -4.68
CA THR A 232 -2.00 -17.80 -3.33
C THR A 232 -3.30 -18.63 -3.27
N ASP A 233 -3.92 -18.96 -4.41
CA ASP A 233 -5.18 -19.74 -4.46
C ASP A 233 -5.05 -21.19 -5.02
N SER A 234 -3.84 -21.64 -5.35
CA SER A 234 -3.64 -22.88 -6.10
C SER A 234 -2.91 -24.00 -5.33
N PRO A 235 -3.43 -24.45 -4.17
CA PRO A 235 -3.68 -25.90 -4.06
C PRO A 235 -4.93 -26.31 -3.25
N LYS A 236 -5.75 -25.39 -2.75
CA LYS A 236 -6.95 -25.76 -1.95
C LYS A 236 -8.23 -25.93 -2.78
N LEU A 237 -8.32 -25.31 -3.96
CA LEU A 237 -9.48 -25.47 -4.86
C LEU A 237 -9.47 -26.77 -5.68
N MET A 238 -8.29 -27.36 -5.92
CA MET A 238 -8.16 -28.61 -6.67
C MET A 238 -8.47 -29.86 -5.82
N ALA A 239 -8.36 -29.77 -4.49
CA ALA A 239 -8.65 -30.89 -3.58
C ALA A 239 -10.16 -31.07 -3.33
N ARG A 240 -10.95 -29.99 -3.36
CA ARG A 240 -12.41 -30.06 -3.14
C ARG A 240 -13.24 -30.56 -4.33
N ARG A 241 -12.68 -30.57 -5.55
CA ARG A 241 -13.37 -31.08 -6.75
C ARG A 241 -13.21 -32.59 -6.98
N ARG A 242 -12.45 -33.33 -6.15
CA ARG A 242 -12.28 -34.79 -6.28
C ARG A 242 -13.04 -35.63 -5.23
N MET A 243 -13.76 -35.01 -4.30
CA MET A 243 -14.52 -35.72 -3.27
C MET A 243 -16.00 -35.31 -3.29
N THR A 244 -16.69 -35.55 -4.40
CA THR A 244 -18.15 -35.69 -4.44
C THR A 244 -18.53 -36.42 -5.73
N MET A 245 -18.50 -37.75 -5.71
CA MET A 245 -19.27 -38.58 -6.63
C MET A 245 -19.83 -39.76 -5.83
N PRO A 246 -21.16 -39.93 -5.75
CA PRO A 246 -21.77 -41.12 -5.19
C PRO A 246 -21.78 -42.26 -6.22
N TYR A 247 -21.81 -43.46 -5.65
CA TYR A 247 -21.83 -44.78 -6.26
C TYR A 247 -22.63 -44.95 -7.56
N GLY A 248 -22.01 -45.66 -8.51
CA GLY A 248 -22.62 -46.86 -9.11
C GLY A 248 -23.21 -46.74 -10.52
N VAL A 249 -22.39 -46.94 -11.56
CA VAL A 249 -22.83 -47.59 -12.81
C VAL A 249 -21.66 -48.41 -13.39
N VAL A 250 -21.88 -49.71 -13.56
CA VAL A 250 -20.95 -50.69 -14.15
C VAL A 250 -20.94 -50.53 -15.68
N PRO A 251 -19.78 -50.50 -16.38
CA PRO A 251 -19.78 -50.51 -17.84
C PRO A 251 -19.74 -51.95 -18.39
N HIS A 252 -20.72 -52.22 -19.25
CA HIS A 252 -20.90 -53.43 -20.04
C HIS A 252 -19.77 -53.59 -21.08
N LYS A 253 -19.22 -54.80 -21.20
CA LYS A 253 -18.25 -55.17 -22.25
C LYS A 253 -18.92 -55.16 -23.64
N GLY A 254 -18.31 -54.47 -24.61
CA GLY A 254 -18.63 -54.53 -26.04
C GLY A 254 -17.36 -54.48 -26.88
N LYS A 255 -17.16 -55.48 -27.74
CA LYS A 255 -15.94 -55.80 -28.48
C LYS A 255 -15.80 -55.03 -29.81
N LEU A 256 -14.53 -54.85 -30.19
CA LEU A 256 -13.91 -54.85 -31.53
C LEU A 256 -14.24 -53.74 -32.55
N GLY A 257 -13.17 -53.09 -33.02
CA GLY A 257 -13.14 -52.36 -34.28
C GLY A 257 -11.75 -51.78 -34.58
N ARG A 258 -10.81 -52.61 -35.06
CA ARG A 258 -9.51 -52.17 -35.62
C ARG A 258 -9.75 -51.36 -36.90
N ARG A 259 -9.17 -50.16 -37.02
CA ARG A 259 -8.58 -49.70 -38.30
C ARG A 259 -7.53 -48.60 -38.10
N ASN A 260 -6.33 -48.93 -38.54
CA ASN A 260 -5.16 -48.07 -38.71
C ASN A 260 -5.35 -47.19 -39.96
N LYS A 261 -4.90 -45.92 -39.93
CA LYS A 261 -4.03 -45.35 -40.99
C LYS A 261 -3.53 -43.92 -40.67
N LYS A 262 -2.20 -43.82 -40.76
CA LYS A 262 -1.29 -42.67 -40.77
C LYS A 262 -1.74 -41.49 -41.66
N THR A 263 -1.54 -40.25 -41.18
CA THR A 263 -1.05 -39.09 -41.97
C THR A 263 -0.44 -38.05 -41.00
N ARG A 264 0.87 -38.03 -40.79
CA ARG A 264 1.94 -37.23 -41.44
C ARG A 264 2.02 -35.77 -40.93
N LEU A 265 3.10 -35.51 -40.17
CA LEU A 265 3.60 -34.20 -39.76
C LEU A 265 3.97 -33.35 -40.99
N THR A 266 3.74 -32.04 -40.89
CA THR A 266 4.58 -31.02 -41.53
C THR A 266 4.80 -29.86 -40.56
N ALA A 267 6.05 -29.69 -40.18
CA ALA A 267 6.59 -28.55 -39.43
C ALA A 267 6.66 -27.31 -40.33
N TYR A 268 6.29 -26.15 -39.79
CA TYR A 268 6.59 -24.86 -40.42
C TYR A 268 7.94 -24.35 -39.92
N LYS A 269 8.82 -24.12 -40.89
CA LYS A 269 10.15 -23.51 -40.76
C LYS A 269 10.02 -21.99 -40.62
N THR A 270 10.80 -21.42 -39.72
CA THR A 270 11.25 -20.03 -39.71
C THR A 270 12.18 -19.74 -40.90
N PRO A 271 12.15 -18.52 -41.47
CA PRO A 271 13.29 -17.97 -42.20
C PRO A 271 13.99 -16.88 -41.38
N ALA A 272 15.32 -16.96 -41.40
CA ALA A 272 16.23 -15.96 -40.89
C ALA A 272 16.40 -14.78 -41.87
N SER A 273 16.63 -13.60 -41.27
CA SER A 273 17.55 -12.52 -41.67
C SER A 273 17.71 -12.14 -43.14
N TRP A 274 17.48 -10.85 -43.42
CA TRP A 274 18.36 -10.03 -44.27
C TRP A 274 18.44 -8.61 -43.67
N GLU A 275 19.69 -8.22 -43.42
CA GLU A 275 20.28 -6.86 -43.47
C GLU A 275 19.73 -5.72 -42.60
#